data_AF-A0A3N5IJ18-F1
#
_entry.id   AF-A0A3N5IJ18-F1
#
_cell.length_a   1.000
_cell.length_b   1.000
_cell.length_c   1.000
_cell.angle_alpha   90.00
_cell.angle_beta   90.00
_cell.angle_gamma   90.00
#
_symmetry.space_group_name_H-M   'P 1'
#
loop_
_entity.id
_entity.type
_entity.pdbx_description
1 polymer ?
#
loop_
_entity_poly.entity_id
_entity_poly.type
_entity_poly.pdbx_seq_one_letter_code
_entity_poly.pdbx_strand_id
1 'polypeptide(L)'
;MENGPKSSDPHIRVWSAGCSSGEEVYSLAITLLEGLEHPEKWKIKILATDLSTKVLKKAMAGIYEKDRVRNIPSPLMKKYFL
;
A
#
# COMPACT_ATOMS: atom_id res chain seq x y z
N MET A 1 15.67 -38.93 -2.86
CA MET A 1 14.73 -38.09 -3.64
C MET A 1 14.48 -36.84 -2.84
N GLU A 2 15.31 -35.80 -3.05
CA GLU A 2 15.15 -34.49 -2.41
C GLU A 2 13.98 -33.77 -3.09
N ASN A 3 12.96 -33.43 -2.31
CA ASN A 3 11.89 -32.54 -2.77
C ASN A 3 12.47 -31.14 -2.95
N GLY A 4 12.61 -30.73 -4.21
CA GLY A 4 12.99 -29.35 -4.59
C GLY A 4 12.05 -28.30 -4.00
N PRO A 5 12.45 -27.02 -3.97
CA PRO A 5 11.76 -25.97 -3.24
C PRO A 5 10.29 -25.89 -3.66
N LYS A 6 9.39 -26.13 -2.69
CA LYS A 6 7.94 -25.91 -2.83
C LYS A 6 7.70 -24.47 -3.26
N SER A 7 6.78 -24.27 -4.21
CA SER A 7 6.44 -22.98 -4.81
C SER A 7 6.50 -21.85 -3.78
N SER A 8 7.45 -20.93 -3.95
CA SER A 8 7.53 -19.73 -3.14
C SER A 8 6.24 -18.94 -3.33
N ASP A 9 5.52 -18.62 -2.25
CA ASP A 9 4.39 -17.69 -2.31
C ASP A 9 4.80 -16.46 -3.13
N PRO A 10 3.96 -15.93 -4.03
CA PRO A 10 4.37 -14.82 -4.86
C PRO A 10 4.62 -13.57 -3.99
N HIS A 11 5.79 -12.94 -4.17
CA HIS A 11 6.26 -11.84 -3.32
C HIS A 11 6.34 -10.53 -4.12
N ILE A 12 5.80 -9.45 -3.56
CA ILE A 12 5.96 -8.10 -4.10
C ILE A 12 6.63 -7.22 -3.03
N ARG A 13 7.73 -6.58 -3.41
CA ARG A 13 8.42 -5.59 -2.59
C ARG A 13 8.49 -4.29 -3.35
N VAL A 14 7.94 -3.22 -2.79
CA VAL A 14 7.95 -1.89 -3.41
C VAL A 14 8.60 -0.91 -2.45
N TRP A 15 9.30 0.07 -3.00
CA TRP A 15 9.85 1.20 -2.26
C TRP A 15 9.28 2.50 -2.84
N SER A 16 8.51 3.24 -2.03
CA SER A 16 8.12 4.62 -2.30
C SER A 16 9.14 5.54 -1.63
N ALA A 17 9.99 6.16 -2.44
CA ALA A 17 11.04 7.07 -2.02
C ALA A 17 10.55 8.52 -2.11
N GLY A 18 10.64 9.28 -1.01
CA GLY A 18 10.06 10.62 -0.92
C GLY A 18 8.53 10.59 -0.77
N CYS A 19 8.01 9.69 0.07
CA CYS A 19 6.57 9.40 0.15
C CYS A 19 5.71 10.55 0.72
N SER A 20 6.32 11.62 1.23
CA SER A 20 5.65 12.79 1.79
C SER A 20 4.61 12.42 2.86
N SER A 21 3.36 12.87 2.72
CA SER A 21 2.25 12.54 3.62
C SER A 21 1.60 11.18 3.34
N GLY A 22 2.17 10.34 2.48
CA GLY A 22 1.82 8.93 2.33
C GLY A 22 0.70 8.59 1.35
N GLU A 23 0.10 9.56 0.66
CA GLU A 23 -1.01 9.30 -0.27
C GLU A 23 -0.65 8.30 -1.39
N GLU A 24 0.58 8.40 -1.91
CA GLU A 24 1.08 7.46 -2.92
C GLU A 24 1.18 6.03 -2.37
N VAL A 25 1.65 5.88 -1.12
CA VAL A 25 1.84 4.59 -0.45
C VAL A 25 0.51 3.85 -0.31
N TYR A 26 -0.53 4.56 0.12
CA TYR A 26 -1.88 4.00 0.22
C TYR A 26 -2.50 3.74 -1.15
N SER A 27 -2.27 4.63 -2.13
CA SER A 27 -2.75 4.40 -3.51
C SER A 27 -2.14 3.14 -4.11
N LEU A 28 -0.84 2.93 -3.90
CA LEU A 28 -0.12 1.73 -4.31
C LEU A 28 -0.66 0.48 -3.59
N ALA A 29 -0.88 0.56 -2.28
CA ALA A 29 -1.45 -0.55 -1.51
C ALA A 29 -2.84 -0.95 -2.03
N ILE A 30 -3.72 0.03 -2.23
CA ILE A 30 -5.07 -0.19 -2.79
C ILE A 30 -4.96 -0.78 -4.19
N THR A 31 -4.07 -0.25 -5.05
CA THR A 31 -3.87 -0.76 -6.41
C THR A 31 -3.45 -2.22 -6.42
N LEU A 32 -2.53 -2.63 -5.52
CA LEU A 32 -2.11 -4.02 -5.40
C LEU A 32 -3.24 -4.91 -4.89
N LEU A 33 -4.04 -4.45 -3.93
CA LEU A 33 -5.16 -5.22 -3.39
C LEU A 33 -6.32 -5.37 -4.38
N GLU A 34 -6.55 -4.41 -5.27
CA GLU A 34 -7.60 -4.46 -6.29
C GLU A 34 -7.15 -5.13 -7.59
N GLY A 35 -5.87 -5.02 -7.93
CA GLY A 35 -5.34 -5.47 -9.22
C GLY A 35 -4.77 -6.90 -9.23
N LEU A 36 -4.43 -7.47 -8.08
CA LEU A 36 -3.91 -8.84 -8.00
C LEU A 36 -5.06 -9.84 -7.91
N GLU A 37 -4.94 -10.93 -8.67
CA GLU A 37 -5.76 -12.11 -8.43
C GLU A 37 -5.34 -12.76 -7.11
N HIS A 38 -6.31 -13.00 -6.23
CA HIS A 38 -6.09 -13.59 -4.91
C HIS A 38 -5.02 -12.85 -4.08
N PRO A 39 -5.20 -11.55 -3.78
CA PRO A 39 -4.19 -10.74 -3.10
C PRO A 39 -3.75 -11.32 -1.75
N GLU A 40 -4.59 -12.13 -1.09
CA GLU A 40 -4.30 -12.86 0.13
C GLU A 40 -3.17 -13.90 -0.01
N LYS A 41 -2.92 -14.39 -1.23
CA LYS A 41 -1.83 -15.34 -1.53
C LYS A 41 -0.50 -14.64 -1.73
N TRP A 42 -0.49 -13.31 -1.87
CA TRP A 42 0.71 -12.53 -2.11
C TRP A 42 1.32 -12.02 -0.81
N LYS A 43 2.65 -12.10 -0.71
CA LYS A 43 3.43 -11.46 0.34
C LYS A 43 3.87 -10.09 -0.12
N ILE A 44 3.04 -9.08 0.17
CA ILE A 44 3.27 -7.68 -0.22
C ILE A 44 3.98 -6.92 0.91
N LYS A 45 5.07 -6.22 0.59
CA LYS A 45 5.74 -5.27 1.49
C LYS A 45 5.98 -3.95 0.76
N ILE A 46 5.52 -2.86 1.35
CA ILE A 46 5.78 -1.50 0.86
C ILE A 46 6.68 -0.80 1.89
N LEU A 47 7.88 -0.44 1.48
CA LEU A 47 8.76 0.46 2.22
C LEU A 47 8.44 1.89 1.78
N ALA A 48 8.12 2.76 2.71
CA ALA A 48 7.89 4.17 2.44
C ALA A 48 8.90 5.00 3.22
N THR A 49 9.66 5.86 2.54
CA THR A 49 10.69 6.68 3.16
C THR A 49 10.54 8.13 2.73
N ASP A 50 10.80 9.06 3.64
CA ASP A 50 10.89 10.49 3.34
C ASP A 50 11.95 11.14 4.23
N LEU A 51 12.51 12.27 3.80
CA LEU A 51 13.48 13.03 4.58
C LEU A 51 12.83 13.66 5.82
N SER A 52 11.56 14.05 5.72
CA SER A 52 10.86 14.76 6.79
C SER A 52 10.12 13.80 7.70
N THR A 53 10.59 13.68 8.94
CA THR A 53 9.90 12.90 9.99
C THR A 53 8.50 13.45 10.30
N LYS A 54 8.27 14.75 10.08
CA LYS A 54 6.95 15.38 10.24
C LYS A 54 5.93 14.84 9.24
N VAL A 55 6.31 14.65 7.98
CA VAL A 55 5.38 14.10 6.98
C VAL A 55 5.25 12.59 7.12
N LEU A 56 6.31 11.89 7.53
CA LEU A 56 6.23 10.47 7.90
C LEU A 56 5.21 10.22 9.02
N LYS A 57 5.14 11.08 10.04
CA LYS A 57 4.10 10.98 11.07
C LYS A 57 2.69 11.08 10.50
N LYS A 58 2.48 11.93 9.49
CA LYS A 58 1.19 12.03 8.78
C LYS A 58 0.90 10.78 7.96
N ALA A 59 1.89 10.31 7.20
CA ALA A 59 1.79 9.09 6.42
C ALA A 59 1.46 7.88 7.29
N MET A 60 2.10 7.74 8.46
CA MET A 60 1.82 6.67 9.41
C MET A 60 0.44 6.76 10.05
N ALA A 61 -0.07 7.97 10.29
CA ALA A 61 -1.40 8.16 10.85
C ALA A 61 -2.50 7.77 9.84
N GLY A 62 -2.27 7.98 8.55
CA GLY A 62 -3.23 7.65 7.49
C GLY A 62 -4.54 8.44 7.56
N ILE A 63 -4.53 9.58 8.25
CA ILE A 63 -5.71 10.45 8.40
C ILE A 63 -5.60 11.59 7.39
N TYR A 64 -6.59 11.67 6.50
CA TYR A 64 -6.65 12.68 5.45
C TYR A 64 -7.95 13.48 5.54
N GLU A 65 -7.86 14.77 5.21
CA GLU A 65 -9.04 15.61 5.01
C GLU A 65 -9.86 15.09 3.83
N LYS A 66 -11.18 15.20 3.91
CA LYS A 66 -12.11 14.70 2.89
C LYS A 66 -11.79 15.22 1.48
N ASP A 67 -11.36 16.48 1.38
CA ASP A 67 -11.02 17.10 0.10
C ASP A 67 -9.78 16.50 -0.55
N ARG A 68 -8.85 15.94 0.23
CA ARG A 68 -7.63 15.28 -0.27
C ARG A 68 -7.94 13.95 -0.95
N VAL A 69 -9.02 13.31 -0.53
CA VAL A 69 -9.42 11.97 -1.02
C VAL A 69 -10.63 12.02 -1.95
N ARG A 70 -11.17 13.21 -2.26
CA ARG A 70 -12.41 13.39 -3.04
C ARG A 70 -12.45 12.71 -4.42
N ASN A 71 -11.28 12.45 -5.01
CA ASN A 71 -11.16 11.81 -6.33
C ASN A 71 -11.16 10.27 -6.27
N ILE A 72 -11.14 9.67 -5.07
CA ILE A 72 -11.19 8.23 -4.90
C ILE A 72 -12.62 7.73 -5.21
N PRO A 73 -12.78 6.74 -6.11
CA PRO A 73 -14.09 6.16 -6.40
C PRO A 73 -14.83 5.71 -5.13
N SER A 74 -16.14 5.97 -5.05
CA SER A 74 -16.94 5.69 -3.86
C SER A 74 -16.86 4.24 -3.34
N PRO A 75 -16.77 3.19 -4.20
CA PRO A 75 -16.58 1.82 -3.71
C PRO A 75 -15.26 1.64 -2.93
N LEU A 76 -14.17 2.22 -3.42
CA LEU A 76 -12.86 2.15 -2.77
C LEU A 76 -12.84 3.00 -1.49
N MET A 77 -13.47 4.18 -1.52
CA MET A 77 -13.61 5.02 -0.34
C MET A 77 -14.28 4.27 0.81
N LYS A 78 -15.42 3.62 0.55
CA LYS A 78 -16.15 2.84 1.56
C LYS A 78 -15.38 1.61 2.06
N LYS A 79 -14.50 1.05 1.23
CA LYS A 79 -13.73 -0.16 1.55
C LYS A 79 -12.47 0.14 2.36
N TYR A 80 -11.82 1.26 2.11
CA TYR A 80 -10.47 1.56 2.63
C TYR A 80 -10.40 2.76 3.60
N PHE A 81 -11.46 3.55 3.74
CA PHE A 81 -11.54 4.67 4.68
C PHE A 81 -12.69 4.46 5.69
N LEU A 82 -12.54 5.01 6.90
CA LEU A 82 -13.51 4.94 8.00
C LEU A 82 -14.46 6.15 8.00
#